data_AF-A0A8J3WTL3-F1
#
_entry.id   AF-A0A8J3WTL3-F1
#
_cell.length_a   1.000
_cell.length_b   1.000
_cell.length_c   1.000
_cell.angle_alpha   90.00
_cell.angle_beta   90.00
_cell.angle_gamma   90.00
#
_symmetry.space_group_name_H-M   'P 1'
#
loop_
_entity.id
_entity.type
_entity.pdbx_description
1 polymer ?
#
loop_
_entity_poly.entity_id
_entity_poly.type
_entity_poly.pdbx_seq_one_letter_code
_entity_poly.pdbx_strand_id
1 'polypeptide(L)'
;MNAAAWQGPSGDILGHCVPIQQFVARSDRAVLVLQHVLAFPEGCSLCLRLVMRRGPLDEAAWQGLCASLDGGYSAAPGLAATDTGLKFGVRLPDGSRATTAENAFRGWAHPTDRPQPPMLVEAEGGAAYDDRSYRGDRQLWLWPLPPPGPFEFVVEWQDLGIGTTAVTLDGSAVVRAAEQAVPYWP
;
A
#
# COMPACT_ATOMS: atom_id res chain seq x y z
N MET A 1 -20.92 -13.01 1.27
CA MET A 1 -20.87 -12.11 2.45
C MET A 1 -19.91 -10.99 2.08
N ASN A 2 -20.34 -9.73 2.10
CA ASN A 2 -19.41 -8.63 1.88
C ASN A 2 -18.36 -8.65 2.98
N ALA A 3 -17.09 -8.57 2.58
CA ALA A 3 -15.99 -8.33 3.50
C ALA A 3 -16.28 -7.05 4.29
N ALA A 4 -15.84 -6.98 5.55
CA ALA A 4 -16.01 -5.75 6.31
C ALA A 4 -15.25 -4.60 5.63
N ALA A 5 -15.80 -3.38 5.62
CA ALA A 5 -15.23 -2.25 4.86
C ALA A 5 -13.76 -1.91 5.16
N TRP A 6 -13.25 -2.30 6.32
CA TRP A 6 -11.84 -2.12 6.72
C TRP A 6 -10.91 -3.19 6.15
N GLN A 7 -11.43 -4.30 5.61
CA GLN A 7 -10.63 -5.41 5.05
C GLN A 7 -10.19 -5.15 3.61
N GLY A 8 -10.87 -4.27 2.88
CA GLY A 8 -10.58 -3.97 1.48
C GLY A 8 -11.73 -3.22 0.81
N PRO A 9 -11.54 -2.82 -0.46
CA PRO A 9 -12.59 -2.22 -1.27
C PRO A 9 -13.75 -3.21 -1.49
N SER A 10 -14.96 -2.67 -1.69
CA SER A 10 -16.11 -3.48 -2.09
C SER A 10 -15.90 -4.10 -3.47
N GLY A 11 -16.07 -5.42 -3.59
CA GLY A 11 -15.95 -6.14 -4.87
C GLY A 11 -17.07 -5.84 -5.88
N ASP A 12 -18.15 -5.21 -5.43
CA ASP A 12 -19.31 -4.87 -6.26
C ASP A 12 -19.32 -3.40 -6.72
N ILE A 13 -18.30 -2.62 -6.35
CA ILE A 13 -18.18 -1.20 -6.70
C ILE A 13 -16.98 -0.98 -7.62
N LEU A 14 -17.24 -0.29 -8.74
CA LEU A 14 -16.20 0.33 -9.55
C LEU A 14 -15.73 1.62 -8.87
N GLY A 15 -14.55 1.58 -8.28
CA GLY A 15 -13.90 2.75 -7.70
C GLY A 15 -13.55 3.80 -8.75
N HIS A 16 -13.60 5.07 -8.37
CA HIS A 16 -13.27 6.18 -9.26
C HIS A 16 -11.79 6.56 -9.15
N CYS A 17 -11.13 6.79 -10.28
CA CYS A 17 -9.69 7.01 -10.33
C CYS A 17 -9.32 8.49 -10.13
N VAL A 18 -8.33 8.75 -9.27
CA VAL A 18 -7.62 10.03 -9.14
C VAL A 18 -6.18 9.82 -9.63
N PRO A 19 -5.79 10.38 -10.78
CA PRO A 19 -4.42 10.26 -11.28
C PRO A 19 -3.44 11.07 -10.44
N ILE A 20 -2.27 10.50 -10.10
CA ILE A 20 -1.22 11.15 -9.27
C ILE A 20 0.12 11.21 -9.99
N GLN A 21 0.63 10.06 -10.48
CA GLN A 21 1.91 9.92 -11.20
C GLN A 21 3.13 10.56 -10.51
N GLN A 22 3.37 10.23 -9.24
CA GLN A 22 4.43 10.83 -8.44
C GLN A 22 5.45 9.81 -7.94
N PHE A 23 6.74 10.14 -8.02
CA PHE A 23 7.79 9.37 -7.33
C PHE A 23 7.70 9.64 -5.83
N VAL A 24 7.52 8.58 -5.04
CA VAL A 24 7.51 8.65 -3.57
C VAL A 24 8.91 8.38 -3.02
N ALA A 25 9.64 7.48 -3.65
CA ALA A 25 11.05 7.23 -3.38
C ALA A 25 11.77 6.87 -4.67
N ARG A 26 13.02 7.32 -4.82
CA ARG A 26 13.86 7.02 -5.97
C ARG A 26 15.32 6.96 -5.56
N SER A 27 15.93 5.81 -5.78
CA SER A 27 17.36 5.56 -5.64
C SER A 27 17.90 4.81 -6.87
N ASP A 28 19.19 4.49 -6.87
CA ASP A 28 19.80 3.69 -7.94
C ASP A 28 19.32 2.23 -7.95
N ARG A 29 18.75 1.77 -6.83
CA ARG A 29 18.37 0.35 -6.62
C ARG A 29 16.88 0.11 -6.54
N ALA A 30 16.10 1.09 -6.08
CA ALA A 30 14.66 0.97 -5.94
C ALA A 30 13.95 2.28 -6.29
N VAL A 31 12.77 2.12 -6.89
CA VAL A 31 11.88 3.22 -7.24
C VAL A 31 10.47 2.83 -6.80
N LEU A 32 9.83 3.72 -6.06
CA LEU A 32 8.41 3.63 -5.75
C LEU A 32 7.67 4.80 -6.38
N VAL A 33 6.66 4.49 -7.18
CA VAL A 33 5.80 5.45 -7.86
C VAL A 33 4.38 5.26 -7.37
N LEU A 34 3.76 6.30 -6.83
CA LEU A 34 2.32 6.35 -6.62
C LEU A 34 1.66 6.75 -7.95
N GLN A 35 0.99 5.80 -8.57
CA GLN A 35 0.47 5.97 -9.93
C GLN A 35 -0.87 6.71 -9.90
N HIS A 36 -1.79 6.25 -9.06
CA HIS A 36 -3.13 6.77 -8.92
C HIS A 36 -3.72 6.32 -7.58
N VAL A 37 -4.89 6.87 -7.24
CA VAL A 37 -5.74 6.42 -6.13
C VAL A 37 -7.07 5.95 -6.72
N LEU A 38 -7.57 4.81 -6.29
CA LEU A 38 -8.95 4.39 -6.56
C LEU A 38 -9.80 4.72 -5.32
N ALA A 39 -10.78 5.59 -5.48
CA ALA A 39 -11.65 6.04 -4.40
C ALA A 39 -12.98 5.27 -4.44
N PHE A 40 -13.41 4.83 -3.26
CA PHE A 40 -14.65 4.11 -3.01
C PHE A 40 -15.41 4.81 -1.88
N PRO A 41 -16.72 4.59 -1.70
CA PRO A 41 -17.50 5.23 -0.64
C PRO A 41 -16.92 5.00 0.77
N GLU A 42 -16.31 3.83 1.01
CA GLU A 42 -15.81 3.44 2.32
C GLU A 42 -14.33 3.79 2.58
N GLY A 43 -13.55 4.07 1.54
CA GLY A 43 -12.10 4.21 1.63
C GLY A 43 -11.43 4.40 0.27
N CYS A 44 -10.11 4.32 0.22
CA CYS A 44 -9.39 4.42 -1.05
C CYS A 44 -8.18 3.49 -1.13
N SER A 45 -7.91 2.97 -2.33
CA SER A 45 -6.70 2.21 -2.64
C SER A 45 -5.62 3.13 -3.19
N LEU A 46 -4.48 3.22 -2.52
CA LEU A 46 -3.27 3.85 -3.03
C LEU A 46 -2.56 2.82 -3.92
N CYS A 47 -2.48 3.10 -5.23
CA CYS A 47 -1.94 2.15 -6.21
C CYS A 47 -0.51 2.53 -6.59
N LEU A 48 0.45 1.70 -6.18
CA LEU A 48 1.87 1.92 -6.38
C LEU A 48 2.51 0.92 -7.32
N ARG A 49 3.61 1.37 -7.93
CA ARG A 49 4.57 0.53 -8.63
C ARG A 49 5.91 0.57 -7.91
N LEU A 50 6.40 -0.61 -7.55
CA LEU A 50 7.75 -0.86 -7.07
C LEU A 50 8.60 -1.44 -8.19
N VAL A 51 9.73 -0.81 -8.48
CA VAL A 51 10.74 -1.34 -9.41
C VAL A 51 12.07 -1.41 -8.68
N MET A 52 12.77 -2.54 -8.80
CA MET A 52 14.12 -2.68 -8.26
C MET A 52 15.09 -3.26 -9.26
N ARG A 53 16.37 -3.02 -8.98
CA ARG A 53 17.52 -3.65 -9.63
C ARG A 53 18.33 -4.41 -8.58
N ARG A 54 18.80 -5.60 -8.94
CA ARG A 54 19.63 -6.43 -8.06
C ARG A 54 20.85 -5.67 -7.52
N GLY A 55 21.57 -4.98 -8.39
CA GLY A 55 22.79 -4.27 -8.02
C GLY A 55 23.88 -5.25 -7.54
N PRO A 56 24.56 -4.99 -6.40
CA PRO A 56 25.69 -5.78 -5.93
C PRO A 56 25.31 -7.04 -5.15
N LEU A 57 24.02 -7.33 -4.97
CA LEU A 57 23.60 -8.52 -4.21
C LEU A 57 24.05 -9.79 -4.93
N ASP A 58 24.46 -10.79 -4.15
CA ASP A 58 24.57 -12.15 -4.66
C ASP A 58 23.16 -12.73 -4.95
N GLU A 59 23.14 -13.93 -5.52
CA GLU A 59 21.90 -14.52 -6.00
C GLU A 59 20.97 -14.89 -4.84
N ALA A 60 21.53 -15.47 -3.77
CA ALA A 60 20.75 -15.86 -2.61
C ALA A 60 20.13 -14.64 -1.90
N ALA A 61 20.89 -13.56 -1.72
CA ALA A 61 20.39 -12.33 -1.12
C ALA A 61 19.34 -11.64 -2.00
N TRP A 62 19.51 -11.68 -3.33
CA TRP A 62 18.52 -11.16 -4.25
C TRP A 62 17.19 -11.93 -4.21
N GLN A 63 17.27 -13.27 -4.27
CA GLN A 63 16.10 -14.14 -4.17
C GLN A 63 15.40 -13.97 -2.82
N GLY A 64 16.15 -13.87 -1.73
CA GLY A 64 15.62 -13.60 -0.40
C GLY A 64 14.88 -12.26 -0.30
N LEU A 65 15.46 -11.20 -0.88
CA LEU A 65 14.82 -9.88 -0.93
C LEU A 65 13.52 -9.91 -1.75
N CYS A 66 13.53 -10.51 -2.94
CA CYS A 66 12.33 -10.66 -3.77
C CYS A 66 11.24 -11.45 -3.05
N ALA A 67 11.59 -12.58 -2.44
CA ALA A 67 10.65 -13.42 -1.69
C ALA A 67 10.05 -12.68 -0.47
N SER A 68 10.84 -11.84 0.23
CA SER A 68 10.33 -11.02 1.34
C SER A 68 9.26 -10.01 0.92
N LEU A 69 9.23 -9.64 -0.36
CA LEU A 69 8.30 -8.68 -0.95
C LEU A 69 7.04 -9.34 -1.53
N ASP A 70 6.97 -10.67 -1.56
CA ASP A 70 5.81 -11.42 -2.05
C ASP A 70 4.80 -11.75 -0.91
N GLY A 71 5.05 -11.24 0.30
CA GLY A 71 4.40 -11.65 1.55
C GLY A 71 2.99 -11.10 1.81
N GLY A 72 1.99 -11.67 1.14
CA GLY A 72 0.60 -11.76 1.65
C GLY A 72 0.10 -13.21 1.80
N TYR A 73 0.54 -14.12 0.92
CA TYR A 73 0.16 -15.55 0.94
C TYR A 73 1.33 -16.54 0.82
N SER A 74 2.53 -16.08 0.44
CA SER A 74 3.68 -16.95 0.12
C SER A 74 4.89 -16.78 1.04
N ALA A 75 4.79 -15.97 2.10
CA ALA A 75 5.82 -15.95 3.13
C ALA A 75 5.87 -17.33 3.80
N ALA A 76 6.98 -18.06 3.60
CA ALA A 76 7.23 -19.27 4.38
C ALA A 76 7.10 -18.93 5.88
N PRO A 77 6.45 -19.80 6.69
CA PRO A 77 6.33 -19.55 8.12
C PRO A 77 7.72 -19.33 8.73
N GLY A 78 7.99 -18.14 9.27
CA GLY A 78 9.26 -17.80 9.94
C GLY A 78 10.03 -16.61 9.37
N LEU A 79 9.68 -16.08 8.19
CA LEU A 79 10.15 -14.76 7.74
C LEU A 79 9.29 -13.69 8.42
N ALA A 80 9.62 -13.35 9.67
CA ALA A 80 9.06 -12.17 10.31
C ALA A 80 9.32 -10.95 9.42
N ALA A 81 8.32 -10.07 9.27
CA ALA A 81 8.55 -8.74 8.70
C ALA A 81 9.72 -8.12 9.46
N THR A 82 10.81 -7.82 8.75
CA THR A 82 11.99 -7.21 9.37
C THR A 82 11.61 -5.78 9.78
N ASP A 83 12.15 -5.31 10.91
CA ASP A 83 11.98 -3.91 11.32
C ASP A 83 12.53 -2.92 10.29
N THR A 84 13.33 -3.39 9.32
CA THR A 84 13.98 -2.61 8.27
C THR A 84 13.34 -2.76 6.88
N GLY A 85 12.31 -3.62 6.76
CA GLY A 85 11.60 -3.91 5.52
C GLY A 85 10.79 -2.73 4.97
N LEU A 86 10.17 -2.93 3.80
CA LEU A 86 9.35 -1.91 3.15
C LEU A 86 8.08 -1.63 3.97
N LYS A 87 7.91 -0.39 4.39
CA LYS A 87 6.77 0.08 5.19
C LYS A 87 6.07 1.24 4.50
N PHE A 88 4.77 1.27 4.66
CA PHE A 88 3.91 2.34 4.19
C PHE A 88 3.15 2.96 5.34
N GLY A 89 2.84 4.24 5.22
CA GLY A 89 1.99 4.92 6.16
C GLY A 89 1.29 6.13 5.58
N VAL A 90 0.32 6.65 6.33
CA VAL A 90 -0.30 7.94 6.09
C VAL A 90 -0.27 8.80 7.34
N ARG A 91 -0.25 10.12 7.16
CA ARG A 91 -0.42 11.10 8.23
C ARG A 91 -1.54 12.04 7.84
N LEU A 92 -2.57 12.10 8.69
CA LEU A 92 -3.76 12.91 8.47
C LEU A 92 -3.64 14.27 9.17
N PRO A 93 -4.42 15.29 8.75
CA PRO A 93 -4.36 16.64 9.32
C PRO A 93 -4.67 16.73 10.82
N ASP A 94 -5.46 15.80 11.34
CA ASP A 94 -5.81 15.72 12.77
C ASP A 94 -4.69 15.10 13.63
N GLY A 95 -3.55 14.75 13.01
CA GLY A 95 -2.40 14.12 13.65
C GLY A 95 -2.48 12.60 13.73
N SER A 96 -3.62 11.99 13.37
CA SER A 96 -3.75 10.54 13.30
C SER A 96 -2.90 9.94 12.17
N ARG A 97 -2.52 8.68 12.34
CA ARG A 97 -1.62 7.96 11.44
C ARG A 97 -2.05 6.51 11.31
N ALA A 98 -1.79 5.93 10.15
CA ALA A 98 -1.95 4.50 9.92
C ALA A 98 -0.69 3.96 9.23
N THR A 99 -0.28 2.74 9.59
CA THR A 99 0.91 2.10 9.01
C THR A 99 0.63 0.64 8.67
N THR A 100 1.32 0.12 7.65
CA THR A 100 1.31 -1.32 7.36
C THR A 100 2.19 -2.13 8.33
N ALA A 101 3.08 -1.47 9.08
CA ALA A 101 3.94 -2.12 10.07
C ALA A 101 3.15 -2.60 11.30
N GLU A 102 2.18 -1.80 11.74
CA GLU A 102 1.30 -2.13 12.86
C GLU A 102 0.18 -3.10 12.44
N ASN A 103 -0.19 -3.09 11.16
CA ASN A 103 -1.27 -3.89 10.58
C ASN A 103 -0.78 -4.99 9.64
N ALA A 104 0.43 -5.53 9.87
CA ALA A 104 0.93 -6.68 9.12
C ALA A 104 -0.13 -7.77 9.21
N PHE A 105 -0.78 -8.06 8.07
CA PHE A 105 -2.04 -8.79 7.95
C PHE A 105 -1.94 -10.12 8.73
N ARG A 106 -2.26 -10.10 10.02
CA ARG A 106 -2.43 -11.30 10.82
C ARG A 106 -3.80 -11.77 10.39
N GLY A 107 -3.79 -12.65 9.39
CA GLY A 107 -5.01 -13.26 8.86
C GLY A 107 -5.93 -13.57 10.04
N TRP A 108 -7.16 -13.05 9.95
CA TRP A 108 -8.23 -13.32 10.91
C TRP A 108 -8.11 -12.54 12.24
N ALA A 109 -8.12 -11.20 12.18
CA ALA A 109 -8.83 -10.48 13.24
C ALA A 109 -10.28 -10.97 13.23
N HIS A 110 -10.82 -11.34 14.39
CA HIS A 110 -12.19 -11.85 14.51
C HIS A 110 -13.15 -10.82 13.90
N PRO A 111 -14.23 -11.19 13.18
CA PRO A 111 -15.13 -10.23 12.50
C PRO A 111 -15.73 -9.14 13.41
N THR A 112 -15.67 -9.34 14.73
CA THR A 112 -16.12 -8.41 15.77
C THR A 112 -15.08 -7.39 16.22
N ASP A 113 -13.80 -7.61 15.91
CA ASP A 113 -12.69 -6.75 16.33
C ASP A 113 -12.48 -5.64 15.30
N ARG A 114 -13.47 -4.75 15.19
CA ARG A 114 -13.37 -3.60 14.28
C ARG A 114 -12.14 -2.75 14.69
N PRO A 115 -11.18 -2.55 13.78
CA PRO A 115 -10.00 -1.74 14.06
C PRO A 115 -10.39 -0.28 14.29
N GLN A 116 -9.59 0.42 15.09
CA GLN A 116 -9.72 1.87 15.24
C GLN A 116 -9.23 2.56 13.95
N PRO A 117 -10.00 3.51 13.39
CA PRO A 117 -9.57 4.28 12.24
C PRO A 117 -8.53 5.35 12.64
N PRO A 118 -7.64 5.77 11.71
CA PRO A 118 -7.45 5.23 10.37
C PRO A 118 -6.66 3.92 10.36
N MET A 119 -6.89 3.09 9.35
CA MET A 119 -6.18 1.83 9.11
C MET A 119 -5.66 1.80 7.67
N LEU A 120 -4.45 1.27 7.51
CA LEU A 120 -3.79 1.08 6.23
C LEU A 120 -3.30 -0.36 6.13
N VAL A 121 -3.75 -1.07 5.10
CA VAL A 121 -3.31 -2.45 4.82
C VAL A 121 -2.93 -2.62 3.37
N GLU A 122 -1.98 -3.51 3.12
CA GLU A 122 -1.71 -3.98 1.77
C GLU A 122 -2.76 -5.04 1.42
N ALA A 123 -3.66 -4.69 0.49
CA ALA A 123 -4.85 -5.49 0.18
C ALA A 123 -4.63 -6.40 -1.04
N GLU A 124 -4.02 -5.85 -2.08
CA GLU A 124 -3.75 -6.55 -3.33
C GLU A 124 -2.37 -6.18 -3.86
N GLY A 125 -1.80 -7.08 -4.65
CA GLY A 125 -0.52 -6.86 -5.27
C GLY A 125 -0.12 -8.02 -6.14
N GLY A 126 0.91 -7.79 -6.94
CA GLY A 126 1.51 -8.82 -7.78
C GLY A 126 2.91 -8.41 -8.16
N ALA A 127 3.78 -9.37 -8.39
CA ALA A 127 5.15 -9.10 -8.76
C ALA A 127 5.68 -10.12 -9.75
N ALA A 128 6.66 -9.67 -10.52
CA ALA A 128 7.49 -10.49 -11.37
C ALA A 128 8.95 -10.06 -11.17
N TYR A 129 9.84 -11.04 -11.06
CA TYR A 129 11.26 -10.80 -10.96
C TYR A 129 12.07 -11.90 -11.66
N ASP A 130 13.29 -11.52 -12.04
CA ASP A 130 14.32 -12.40 -12.58
C ASP A 130 15.63 -12.14 -11.83
N ASP A 131 16.74 -12.71 -12.29
CA ASP A 131 18.05 -12.55 -11.63
C ASP A 131 18.59 -11.11 -11.61
N ARG A 132 17.95 -10.15 -12.27
CA ARG A 132 18.44 -8.78 -12.43
C ARG A 132 17.47 -7.71 -11.96
N SER A 133 16.18 -7.97 -12.01
CA SER A 133 15.15 -6.95 -11.84
C SER A 133 13.90 -7.48 -11.14
N TYR A 134 13.26 -6.60 -10.40
CA TYR A 134 11.97 -6.83 -9.76
C TYR A 134 11.00 -5.75 -10.20
N ARG A 135 9.76 -6.13 -10.48
CA ARG A 135 8.65 -5.22 -10.76
C ARG A 135 7.42 -5.73 -10.03
N GLY A 136 6.85 -4.91 -9.15
CA GLY A 136 5.63 -5.24 -8.44
C GLY A 136 4.67 -4.08 -8.41
N ASP A 137 3.38 -4.40 -8.55
CA ASP A 137 2.30 -3.48 -8.27
C ASP A 137 1.77 -3.76 -6.85
N ARG A 138 1.36 -2.70 -6.15
CA ARG A 138 0.93 -2.71 -4.76
C ARG A 138 -0.35 -1.89 -4.64
N GLN A 139 -1.33 -2.40 -3.91
CA GLN A 139 -2.55 -1.67 -3.57
C GLN A 139 -2.70 -1.61 -2.06
N LEU A 140 -2.63 -0.40 -1.52
CA LEU A 140 -2.78 -0.15 -0.10
C LEU A 140 -4.18 0.40 0.15
N TRP A 141 -5.01 -0.36 0.86
CA TRP A 141 -6.34 0.06 1.27
C TRP A 141 -6.24 0.95 2.51
N LEU A 142 -6.62 2.22 2.35
CA LEU A 142 -6.81 3.18 3.43
C LEU A 142 -8.30 3.22 3.80
N TRP A 143 -8.59 2.92 5.05
CA TRP A 143 -9.94 2.99 5.61
C TRP A 143 -9.97 3.79 6.91
N PRO A 144 -10.96 4.68 7.11
CA PRO A 144 -11.93 5.15 6.13
C PRO A 144 -11.27 6.10 5.11
N LEU A 145 -12.07 6.79 4.29
CA LEU A 145 -11.58 7.89 3.45
C LEU A 145 -10.78 8.91 4.27
N PRO A 146 -9.72 9.51 3.68
CA PRO A 146 -9.01 10.61 4.33
C PRO A 146 -9.96 11.81 4.50
N PRO A 147 -9.75 12.66 5.53
CA PRO A 147 -10.46 13.92 5.63
C PRO A 147 -10.28 14.78 4.36
N PRO A 148 -11.28 15.59 3.99
CA PRO A 148 -11.13 16.52 2.87
C PRO A 148 -10.05 17.55 3.20
N GLY A 149 -8.93 17.49 2.49
CA GLY A 149 -7.75 18.32 2.72
C GLY A 149 -6.46 17.59 2.35
N PRO A 150 -5.30 18.30 2.37
CA PRO A 150 -4.02 17.68 2.11
C PRO A 150 -3.66 16.66 3.20
N PHE A 151 -3.13 15.50 2.84
CA PHE A 151 -2.57 14.52 3.77
C PHE A 151 -1.25 13.96 3.24
N GLU A 152 -0.42 13.35 4.09
CA GLU A 152 0.85 12.77 3.66
C GLU A 152 0.73 11.26 3.45
N PHE A 153 1.29 10.77 2.34
CA PHE A 153 1.64 9.37 2.14
C PHE A 153 3.14 9.17 2.36
N VAL A 154 3.49 8.18 3.18
CA VAL A 154 4.83 7.97 3.73
C VAL A 154 5.34 6.59 3.32
N VAL A 155 6.61 6.53 2.92
CA VAL A 155 7.34 5.30 2.61
C VAL A 155 8.62 5.26 3.43
N GLU A 156 8.99 4.08 3.92
CA GLU A 156 10.30 3.83 4.50
C GLU A 156 10.79 2.44 4.07
N TRP A 157 12.07 2.34 3.73
CA TRP A 157 12.70 1.04 3.46
C TRP A 157 14.20 1.08 3.71
N GLN A 158 14.57 0.75 4.95
CA GLN A 158 15.95 0.87 5.41
C GLN A 158 16.87 -0.15 4.73
N ASP A 159 16.39 -1.36 4.40
CA ASP A 159 17.19 -2.39 3.72
C ASP A 159 17.74 -1.95 2.35
N LEU A 160 17.06 -1.03 1.66
CA LEU A 160 17.51 -0.46 0.39
C LEU A 160 17.91 1.02 0.48
N GLY A 161 18.18 1.52 1.70
CA GLY A 161 18.67 2.87 1.93
C GLY A 161 17.66 3.97 1.61
N ILE A 162 16.37 3.63 1.52
CA ILE A 162 15.28 4.60 1.43
C ILE A 162 14.91 4.97 2.87
N GLY A 163 15.39 6.13 3.33
CA GLY A 163 14.91 6.73 4.58
C GLY A 163 13.42 7.06 4.50
N THR A 164 12.86 7.63 5.57
CA THR A 164 11.46 8.05 5.57
C THR A 164 11.24 9.15 4.51
N THR A 165 10.49 8.85 3.45
CA THR A 165 10.05 9.82 2.45
C THR A 165 8.55 10.06 2.57
N ALA A 166 8.09 11.25 2.19
CA ALA A 166 6.68 11.60 2.22
C ALA A 166 6.29 12.43 0.99
N VAL A 167 5.06 12.25 0.54
CA VAL A 167 4.42 13.06 -0.52
C VAL A 167 3.05 13.55 -0.05
N THR A 168 2.69 14.77 -0.40
CA THR A 168 1.37 15.34 -0.09
C THR A 168 0.36 14.96 -1.17
N LEU A 169 -0.80 14.46 -0.76
CA LEU A 169 -1.93 14.10 -1.62
C LEU A 169 -3.13 15.00 -1.34
N ASP A 170 -3.92 15.30 -2.38
CA ASP A 170 -5.18 16.04 -2.24
C ASP A 170 -6.32 15.10 -1.79
N GLY A 171 -6.54 15.02 -0.47
CA GLY A 171 -7.66 14.25 0.08
C GLY A 171 -9.03 14.78 -0.34
N SER A 172 -9.16 16.06 -0.69
CA SER A 172 -10.41 16.59 -1.24
C SER A 172 -10.71 15.99 -2.62
N ALA A 173 -9.68 15.76 -3.44
CA ALA A 173 -9.84 15.08 -4.73
C ALA A 173 -10.26 13.61 -4.54
N VAL A 174 -9.69 12.92 -3.54
CA VAL A 174 -10.07 11.53 -3.21
C VAL A 174 -11.51 11.46 -2.74
N VAL A 175 -11.95 12.33 -1.84
CA VAL A 175 -13.34 12.38 -1.35
C VAL A 175 -14.32 12.65 -2.49
N ARG A 176 -14.04 13.65 -3.36
CA ARG A 176 -14.89 13.91 -4.54
C ARG A 176 -14.95 12.71 -5.49
N ALA A 177 -13.85 12.00 -5.68
CA ALA A 177 -13.83 10.81 -6.52
C ALA A 177 -14.64 9.66 -5.91
N ALA A 178 -14.61 9.48 -4.59
CA ALA A 178 -15.43 8.46 -3.92
C ALA A 178 -16.94 8.65 -4.17
N GLU A 179 -17.40 9.90 -4.27
CA GLU A 179 -18.79 10.24 -4.63
C GLU A 179 -19.17 9.84 -6.06
N GLN A 180 -18.18 9.58 -6.93
CA GLN A 180 -18.36 9.17 -8.32
C GLN A 180 -18.17 7.66 -8.54
N ALA A 181 -17.97 6.89 -7.46
CA ALA A 181 -17.90 5.43 -7.54
C ALA A 181 -19.29 4.85 -7.84
N VAL A 182 -19.35 3.79 -8.65
CA VAL A 182 -20.62 3.21 -9.12
C VAL A 182 -20.65 1.70 -8.93
N PRO A 183 -21.83 1.07 -8.75
CA PRO A 183 -21.93 -0.38 -8.79
C PRO A 183 -21.46 -0.95 -10.12
N TYR A 184 -20.83 -2.13 -10.09
CA TYR A 184 -20.50 -2.87 -11.32
C TYR A 184 -21.74 -3.37 -12.04
N TRP A 185 -22.78 -3.71 -11.28
CA TRP A 185 -23.98 -4.39 -11.78
C TRP A 185 -25.19 -3.42 -11.78
N PRO A 186 -26.03 -3.44 -12.83
CA PRO A 186 -27.25 -2.61 -12.92
C PRO A 186 -28.32 -2.94 -11.87
#